data_AF-A0A8J8K6N2-F1
#
_entry.id   AF-A0A8J8K6N2-F1
#
_cell.length_a   1.000
_cell.length_b   1.000
_cell.length_c   1.000
_cell.angle_alpha   90.00
_cell.angle_beta   90.00
_cell.angle_gamma   90.00
#
_symmetry.space_group_name_H-M   'P 1'
#
loop_
_entity.id
_entity.type
_entity.pdbx_description
1 polymer ?
#
loop_
_entity_poly.entity_id
_entity_poly.type
_entity_poly.pdbx_seq_one_letter_code
_entity_poly.pdbx_strand_id
1 'polypeptide(L)'
;MDTATNEKNILIIDLTPKSVNIKNQEITLRKIIYMESIDGVILGAGSHPDELNDELDKLDELDIPIFAVDTKIEYFGVYSYISVDNYDSVGLAEKHIVDVTKSKGTVLIIIGTYGQINSVDSNY
;
A
#
# COMPACT_ATOMS: atom_id res chain seq x y z
N MET A 1 2.24 -12.56 -6.23
CA MET A 1 2.12 -11.89 -7.55
C MET A 1 3.56 -11.65 -7.99
N ASP A 2 4.03 -12.34 -9.03
CA ASP A 2 5.47 -12.54 -9.28
C ASP A 2 5.85 -11.99 -10.65
N THR A 3 6.03 -10.66 -10.76
CA THR A 3 6.38 -10.01 -12.05
C THR A 3 7.29 -8.79 -11.89
N ALA A 4 8.16 -8.76 -10.87
CA ALA A 4 9.27 -7.81 -10.82
C ALA A 4 10.61 -8.53 -11.03
N THR A 5 10.92 -8.67 -12.33
CA THR A 5 12.26 -8.66 -12.94
C THR A 5 13.28 -9.77 -12.63
N ASN A 6 13.57 -10.53 -13.69
CA ASN A 6 14.86 -11.14 -14.04
C ASN A 6 16.02 -10.12 -14.15
N GLU A 7 16.05 -9.08 -13.31
CA GLU A 7 17.14 -8.12 -13.23
C GLU A 7 17.82 -8.21 -11.87
N LYS A 8 18.99 -8.88 -11.88
CA LYS A 8 20.11 -8.72 -10.93
C LYS A 8 19.87 -9.20 -9.50
N ASN A 9 20.43 -10.38 -9.16
CA ASN A 9 20.93 -10.81 -7.85
C ASN A 9 20.10 -10.52 -6.57
N ILE A 10 18.84 -10.13 -6.67
CA ILE A 10 17.96 -9.80 -5.55
C ILE A 10 17.00 -10.97 -5.33
N LEU A 11 16.96 -11.47 -4.10
CA LEU A 11 16.01 -12.49 -3.67
C LEU A 11 14.75 -11.81 -3.15
N ILE A 12 13.61 -12.01 -3.82
CA ILE A 12 12.30 -11.54 -3.36
C ILE A 12 11.61 -12.69 -2.61
N ILE A 13 11.23 -12.45 -1.36
CA ILE A 13 10.50 -13.41 -0.53
C ILE A 13 9.10 -12.87 -0.27
N ASP A 14 8.08 -13.53 -0.84
CA ASP A 14 6.68 -13.19 -0.60
C ASP A 14 6.22 -13.78 0.75
N LEU A 15 6.02 -12.91 1.74
CA LEU A 15 5.53 -13.25 3.08
C LEU A 15 4.06 -12.88 3.29
N THR A 16 3.30 -12.69 2.21
CA THR A 16 1.90 -12.27 2.28
C THR A 16 1.07 -13.30 3.07
N PRO A 17 0.40 -12.89 4.17
CA PRO A 17 -0.46 -13.79 4.94
C PRO A 17 -1.72 -14.16 4.13
N LYS A 18 -2.26 -15.36 4.36
CA LYS A 18 -3.48 -15.85 3.66
C LYS A 18 -4.77 -15.10 4.04
N SER A 19 -4.71 -14.24 5.05
CA SER A 19 -5.82 -13.38 5.46
C SER A 19 -5.29 -12.02 5.87
N VAL A 20 -6.07 -10.99 5.57
CA VAL A 20 -5.76 -9.60 5.95
C VAL A 20 -5.89 -9.48 7.46
N ASN A 21 -4.75 -9.32 8.14
CA ASN A 21 -4.68 -9.14 9.59
C ASN A 21 -3.39 -8.40 9.94
N ILE A 22 -3.55 -7.19 10.48
CA ILE A 22 -2.43 -6.31 10.86
C ILE A 22 -1.49 -6.96 11.88
N LYS A 23 -2.01 -7.79 12.80
CA LYS A 23 -1.19 -8.54 13.77
C LYS A 23 -0.30 -9.59 13.11
N ASN A 24 -0.77 -10.21 12.02
CA ASN A 24 0.07 -11.14 11.28
C ASN A 24 1.19 -10.39 10.54
N GLN A 25 0.92 -9.17 10.06
CA GLN A 25 1.94 -8.31 9.47
C GLN A 25 2.94 -7.85 10.53
N GLU A 26 2.49 -7.41 11.70
CA GLU A 26 3.34 -7.08 12.85
C GLU A 26 4.27 -8.24 13.22
N ILE A 27 3.74 -9.46 13.39
CA ILE A 27 4.53 -10.66 13.72
C ILE A 27 5.56 -10.96 12.61
N THR A 28 5.18 -10.80 11.35
CA THR A 28 6.10 -11.00 10.23
C THR A 28 7.20 -9.95 10.21
N LEU A 29 6.87 -8.66 10.38
CA LEU A 29 7.84 -7.58 10.48
C LEU A 29 8.82 -7.81 11.64
N ARG A 30 8.32 -8.15 12.83
CA ARG A 30 9.15 -8.52 13.98
C ARG A 30 10.09 -9.68 13.67
N LYS A 31 9.68 -10.67 12.88
CA LYS A 31 10.55 -11.80 12.50
C LYS A 31 11.63 -11.38 11.51
N ILE A 32 11.30 -10.60 10.49
CA ILE A 32 12.25 -10.22 9.44
C ILE A 32 13.30 -9.22 9.94
N ILE A 33 12.97 -8.36 10.91
CA ILE A 33 13.92 -7.43 11.53
C ILE A 33 15.13 -8.19 12.12
N TYR A 34 14.94 -9.43 12.58
CA TYR A 34 16.00 -10.28 13.11
C TYR A 34 16.56 -11.28 12.10
N MET A 35 16.07 -11.27 10.85
CA MET A 35 16.68 -12.05 9.78
C MET A 35 17.92 -11.32 9.28
N GLU A 36 19.05 -12.02 9.22
CA GLU A 36 20.25 -11.46 8.59
C GLU A 36 19.95 -11.13 7.11
N SER A 37 20.44 -9.98 6.64
CA SER A 37 20.50 -9.60 5.22
C SER A 37 19.16 -9.27 4.54
N ILE A 38 18.22 -8.61 5.23
CA ILE A 38 17.11 -7.95 4.52
C ILE A 38 17.53 -6.54 4.08
N ASP A 39 17.39 -6.25 2.79
CA ASP A 39 17.83 -4.96 2.19
C ASP A 39 16.64 -4.03 1.87
N GLY A 40 15.41 -4.43 2.18
CA GLY A 40 14.20 -3.64 1.95
C GLY A 40 12.91 -4.38 2.23
N VAL A 41 11.81 -3.64 2.43
CA VAL A 41 10.47 -4.19 2.70
C VAL A 41 9.45 -3.55 1.76
N ILE A 42 8.66 -4.39 1.08
CA ILE A 42 7.44 -3.96 0.37
C ILE A 42 6.25 -4.27 1.29
N LEU A 43 5.46 -3.24 1.63
CA LEU A 43 4.37 -3.37 2.61
C LEU A 43 3.07 -2.77 2.07
N GLY A 44 2.05 -3.60 1.90
CA GLY A 44 0.65 -3.17 1.81
C GLY A 44 -0.05 -3.41 3.13
N ALA A 45 -0.28 -2.35 3.92
CA ALA A 45 -0.87 -2.50 5.25
C ALA A 45 -2.33 -2.97 5.17
N GLY A 46 -2.70 -3.94 6.01
CA GLY A 46 -4.02 -4.58 5.95
C GLY A 46 -5.17 -3.77 6.56
N SER A 47 -4.86 -2.74 7.36
CA SER A 47 -5.88 -1.88 7.99
C SER A 47 -5.28 -0.58 8.55
N HIS A 48 -4.84 -0.59 9.80
CA HIS A 48 -4.35 0.56 10.55
C HIS A 48 -2.83 0.54 10.55
N PRO A 49 -2.17 1.20 9.58
CA PRO A 49 -0.71 1.20 9.49
C PRO A 49 -0.04 1.74 10.76
N ASP A 50 -0.70 2.63 11.50
CA ASP A 50 -0.20 3.16 12.78
C ASP A 50 0.06 2.07 13.84
N GLU A 51 -0.61 0.91 13.74
CA GLU A 51 -0.36 -0.24 14.62
C GLU A 51 1.00 -0.91 14.35
N LEU A 52 1.72 -0.52 13.29
CA LEU A 52 3.03 -1.04 12.92
C LEU A 52 4.19 -0.08 13.25
N ASN A 53 3.92 1.09 13.85
CA ASN A 53 4.95 2.14 14.03
C ASN A 53 6.22 1.63 14.74
N ASP A 54 6.09 0.81 15.78
CA ASP A 54 7.24 0.23 16.50
C ASP A 54 8.14 -0.64 15.58
N GLU A 55 7.55 -1.33 14.61
CA GLU A 55 8.29 -2.12 13.63
C GLU A 55 8.90 -1.25 12.54
N LEU A 56 8.18 -0.21 12.11
CA LEU A 56 8.67 0.75 11.11
C LEU A 56 9.84 1.57 11.66
N ASP A 57 9.78 1.98 12.93
CA ASP A 57 10.88 2.65 13.65
C ASP A 57 12.15 1.78 13.63
N LYS A 58 12.02 0.49 13.91
CA LYS A 58 13.17 -0.44 13.90
C LYS A 58 13.76 -0.67 12.51
N LEU A 59 12.92 -0.69 11.47
CA LEU A 59 13.41 -0.80 10.10
C LEU A 59 14.18 0.47 9.70
N ASP A 60 13.67 1.64 10.09
CA ASP A 60 14.34 2.93 9.88
C ASP A 60 15.67 3.02 10.63
N GLU A 61 15.71 2.59 11.90
CA GLU A 61 16.94 2.49 12.71
C GLU A 61 18.02 1.59 12.08
N LEU A 62 17.62 0.64 11.24
CA LEU A 62 18.50 -0.30 10.54
C LEU A 62 18.83 0.13 9.10
N ASP A 63 18.42 1.33 8.69
CA ASP A 63 18.53 1.83 7.30
C ASP A 63 17.86 0.90 6.27
N ILE A 64 16.79 0.19 6.65
CA ILE A 64 16.05 -0.71 5.77
C ILE A 64 14.89 0.06 5.11
N PRO A 65 14.94 0.32 3.79
CA PRO A 65 13.91 1.12 3.13
C PRO A 65 12.55 0.41 3.07
N ILE A 66 11.50 1.17 3.38
CA ILE A 66 10.10 0.70 3.34
C ILE A 66 9.41 1.27 2.10
N PHE A 67 8.88 0.38 1.25
CA PHE A 67 8.08 0.71 0.07
C PHE A 67 6.61 0.39 0.37
N ALA A 68 5.81 1.42 0.63
CA ALA A 68 4.37 1.26 0.82
C ALA A 68 3.70 1.00 -0.54
N VAL A 69 2.90 -0.05 -0.64
CA VAL A 69 2.18 -0.43 -1.87
C VAL A 69 0.71 -0.61 -1.61
N ASP A 70 -0.11 -0.26 -2.59
CA ASP A 70 -1.56 -0.21 -2.43
C ASP A 70 -1.89 0.78 -1.32
N THR A 71 -1.88 0.37 -0.06
CA THR A 71 -2.24 1.18 1.12
C THR A 71 -1.17 2.20 1.55
N LYS A 72 -1.54 3.49 1.66
CA LYS A 72 -0.72 4.55 2.25
C LYS A 72 -0.46 4.28 3.73
N ILE A 73 0.78 4.51 4.13
CA ILE A 73 1.28 4.40 5.50
C ILE A 73 1.77 5.80 5.87
N GLU A 74 1.15 6.44 6.87
CA GLU A 74 1.50 7.80 7.31
C GLU A 74 2.72 7.75 8.26
N TYR A 75 3.86 7.29 7.75
CA TYR A 75 5.11 7.16 8.48
C TYR A 75 6.25 7.86 7.71
N PHE A 76 7.03 8.69 8.40
CA PHE A 76 8.04 9.54 7.75
C PHE A 76 9.16 8.74 7.08
N GLY A 77 9.52 7.57 7.62
CA GLY A 77 10.55 6.69 7.04
C GLY A 77 10.07 5.82 5.87
N VAL A 78 8.84 6.02 5.37
CA VAL A 78 8.40 5.39 4.12
C VAL A 78 9.18 5.99 2.96
N TYR A 79 9.99 5.17 2.30
CA TYR A 79 10.86 5.59 1.19
C TYR A 79 10.06 5.97 -0.06
N SER A 80 9.02 5.21 -0.37
CA SER A 80 8.14 5.48 -1.51
C SER A 80 6.76 4.91 -1.26
N TYR A 81 5.75 5.60 -1.78
CA TYR A 81 4.38 5.13 -1.83
C TYR A 81 3.94 4.90 -3.27
N ILE A 82 3.51 3.66 -3.58
CA ILE A 82 3.13 3.23 -4.93
C ILE A 82 1.70 2.71 -4.90
N SER A 83 0.78 3.40 -5.56
CA SER A 83 -0.62 3.00 -5.60
C SER A 83 -1.34 3.47 -6.86
N VAL A 84 -2.59 3.03 -6.97
CA VAL A 84 -3.54 3.57 -7.93
C VAL A 84 -4.12 4.85 -7.35
N ASP A 85 -4.11 5.93 -8.14
CA ASP A 85 -4.83 7.14 -7.80
C ASP A 85 -6.35 6.88 -7.84
N ASN A 86 -6.94 6.78 -6.66
CA ASN A 86 -8.36 6.51 -6.52
C ASN A 86 -9.24 7.67 -7.02
N TYR A 87 -8.76 8.92 -6.98
CA TYR A 87 -9.52 10.06 -7.50
C TYR A 87 -9.58 10.02 -9.02
N ASP A 88 -8.44 9.79 -9.67
CA ASP A 88 -8.40 9.61 -11.12
C ASP A 88 -9.26 8.40 -11.55
N SER A 89 -9.23 7.31 -10.77
CA SER A 89 -10.05 6.13 -11.03
C SER A 89 -11.55 6.41 -10.93
N VAL A 90 -11.98 7.20 -9.94
CA VAL A 90 -13.38 7.66 -9.84
C VAL A 90 -13.73 8.56 -11.01
N GLY A 91 -12.88 9.51 -11.40
CA GLY A 91 -13.12 10.38 -12.55
C GLY A 91 -13.26 9.60 -13.87
N LEU A 92 -12.45 8.54 -14.05
CA LEU A 92 -12.58 7.62 -15.18
C LEU A 92 -13.92 6.86 -15.14
N ALA A 93 -14.36 6.41 -13.97
CA ALA A 93 -15.66 5.75 -13.81
C ALA A 93 -16.83 6.71 -14.07
N GLU A 94 -16.76 7.95 -13.60
CA GLU A 94 -17.74 9.00 -13.87
C GLU A 94 -17.86 9.30 -15.36
N LYS A 95 -16.73 9.41 -16.07
CA LYS A 95 -16.74 9.61 -17.52
C LYS A 95 -17.42 8.44 -18.23
N HIS A 96 -17.09 7.21 -17.84
CA HIS A 96 -17.68 6.02 -18.44
C HIS A 96 -19.19 5.90 -18.16
N ILE A 97 -19.63 6.27 -16.95
CA ILE A 97 -21.04 6.14 -16.59
C ILE A 97 -21.91 7.17 -17.31
N VAL A 98 -21.38 8.35 -17.65
CA VAL A 98 -22.08 9.32 -18.52
C VAL A 98 -22.41 8.71 -19.88
N ASP A 99 -21.46 7.99 -20.47
CA ASP A 99 -21.65 7.32 -21.77
C ASP A 99 -22.68 6.19 -21.67
N VAL A 100 -22.55 5.32 -20.65
CA VAL A 100 -23.43 4.15 -20.48
C VAL A 100 -24.86 4.55 -20.10
N THR A 101 -25.03 5.56 -19.25
CA THR A 101 -26.35 6.06 -18.84
C THR A 101 -26.97 6.99 -19.88
N LYS A 102 -26.24 7.34 -20.95
CA LYS A 102 -26.64 8.35 -21.94
C LYS A 102 -27.03 9.67 -21.27
N SER A 103 -26.27 10.04 -20.24
CA SER A 103 -26.47 11.26 -19.44
C SER A 103 -27.85 11.35 -18.77
N LYS A 104 -28.45 10.22 -18.36
CA LYS A 104 -29.79 10.18 -17.75
C LYS A 104 -29.84 9.34 -16.48
N GLY A 105 -30.62 9.81 -15.50
CA GLY A 105 -30.86 9.12 -14.24
C GLY A 105 -29.93 9.59 -13.11
N THR A 106 -30.03 8.92 -11.97
CA THR A 106 -29.23 9.21 -10.77
C THR A 106 -28.22 8.09 -10.57
N VAL A 107 -26.95 8.45 -10.42
CA VAL A 107 -25.84 7.52 -10.11
C VAL A 107 -25.41 7.73 -8.66
N LEU A 108 -25.17 6.64 -7.94
CA LEU A 108 -24.71 6.67 -6.56
C LEU A 108 -23.24 6.22 -6.51
N ILE A 109 -22.41 6.98 -5.79
CA ILE A 109 -21.04 6.60 -5.45
C ILE A 109 -21.07 6.08 -4.01
N ILE A 110 -20.73 4.82 -3.82
CA ILE A 110 -20.61 4.18 -2.50
C ILE A 110 -19.16 3.70 -2.38
N ILE A 111 -18.36 4.43 -1.61
CA ILE A 111 -16.97 4.10 -1.28
C ILE A 111 -16.84 3.88 0.22
N GLY A 112 -15.80 3.15 0.67
CA GLY A 112 -15.62 2.78 2.08
C GLY A 112 -15.58 3.98 3.02
N THR A 113 -14.61 4.88 2.83
CA THR A 113 -14.44 6.11 3.60
C THR A 113 -13.85 7.21 2.69
N TYR A 114 -14.31 8.45 2.83
CA TYR A 114 -13.80 9.59 2.06
C TYR A 114 -12.36 9.89 2.50
N GLY A 115 -11.41 9.94 1.56
CA GLY A 115 -10.01 10.26 1.85
C GLY A 115 -9.17 9.13 2.46
N GLN A 116 -9.54 7.85 2.32
CA GLN A 116 -8.69 6.76 2.80
C GLN A 116 -7.84 6.07 1.74
N ILE A 117 -6.59 5.95 2.17
CA ILE A 117 -5.60 4.93 1.92
C ILE A 117 -4.88 5.00 0.57
N ASN A 118 -5.53 5.32 -0.57
CA ASN A 118 -4.78 5.50 -1.85
C ASN A 118 -5.06 6.76 -2.65
N SER A 119 -5.65 7.77 -2.01
CA SER A 119 -5.75 9.09 -2.61
C SER A 119 -4.40 9.82 -2.51
N VAL A 120 -3.79 10.12 -3.65
CA VAL A 120 -2.70 11.11 -3.69
C VAL A 120 -3.37 12.47 -3.60
N ASP A 121 -3.24 13.17 -2.48
CA ASP A 121 -3.57 14.60 -2.46
C ASP A 121 -2.57 15.29 -3.40
N SER A 122 -3.07 15.85 -4.51
CA SER A 122 -2.30 16.58 -5.53
C SER A 122 -1.88 17.97 -5.05
N ASN A 123 -1.33 18.06 -3.82
CA ASN A 123 -0.75 19.27 -3.27
C ASN A 123 0.71 19.00 -2.82
N TYR A 124 1.60 18.85 -3.80
CA TYR A 124 3.02 19.17 -3.68
C TYR A 124 3.42 20.05 -4.85
#